data_AF-A0A1N6XZM9-F1
#
_entry.id   AF-A0A1N6XZM9-F1
#
_cell.length_a   1.000
_cell.length_b   1.000
_cell.length_c   1.000
_cell.angle_alpha   90.00
_cell.angle_beta   90.00
_cell.angle_gamma   90.00
#
_symmetry.space_group_name_H-M   'P 1'
#
loop_
_entity.id
_entity.type
_entity.pdbx_description
1 polymer ?
#
loop_
_entity_poly.entity_id
_entity_poly.type
_entity_poly.pdbx_seq_one_letter_code
_entity_poly.pdbx_strand_id
1 'polypeptide(L)' 'MDGKGRALDNVYVERLWRSLKSYETMAQMAEGVARYFHFYNAERFHQSLEYQTPDQMYESFVPQTRLPSVA' A
#
# COMPACT_ATOMS: atom_id res chain seq x y z
N MET A 1 -3.12 21.88 -15.06
CA MET A 1 -3.16 20.65 -14.24
C MET A 1 -3.53 19.55 -15.21
N ASP A 2 -2.52 18.93 -15.80
CA ASP A 2 -2.70 18.22 -17.06
C ASP A 2 -3.13 16.79 -16.75
N GLY A 3 -4.24 16.35 -17.36
CA GLY A 3 -4.92 15.08 -17.04
C GLY A 3 -4.08 13.81 -17.23
N LYS A 4 -2.82 13.93 -17.69
CA LYS A 4 -1.88 12.81 -17.86
C LYS A 4 -1.53 12.09 -16.55
N GLY A 5 -1.35 12.82 -15.45
CA GLY A 5 -1.07 12.18 -14.14
C GLY A 5 -2.23 11.31 -13.67
N ARG A 6 -3.45 11.85 -13.74
CA ARG A 6 -4.68 11.14 -13.35
C ARG A 6 -5.00 9.94 -14.23
N ALA A 7 -4.62 9.99 -15.51
CA ALA A 7 -4.80 8.86 -16.42
C ALA A 7 -3.96 7.65 -16.00
N LEU A 8 -2.71 7.87 -15.55
CA LEU A 8 -1.86 6.78 -15.08
C LEU A 8 -2.37 6.20 -13.75
N ASP A 9 -2.76 7.07 -12.81
CA ASP A 9 -3.36 6.64 -11.55
C ASP A 9 -4.60 5.76 -11.79
N ASN A 10 -5.49 6.18 -12.70
CA ASN A 10 -6.67 5.41 -13.09
C ASN A 10 -6.31 4.05 -13.69
N VAL A 11 -5.28 3.96 -14.54
CA VAL A 11 -4.85 2.67 -15.12
C VAL A 11 -4.41 1.69 -14.04
N TYR A 12 -3.69 2.14 -13.01
CA TYR A 12 -3.28 1.27 -11.89
C TYR A 12 -4.48 0.83 -11.05
N VAL A 13 -5.39 1.75 -10.74
CA VAL A 13 -6.63 1.45 -9.99
C VAL A 13 -7.52 0.47 -10.77
N GLU A 14 -7.68 0.66 -12.08
CA GLU A 14 -8.47 -0.25 -12.91
C GLU A 14 -7.84 -1.64 -13.01
N ARG A 15 -6.50 -1.73 -13.12
CA ARG A 15 -5.80 -3.02 -13.14
C ARG A 15 -5.99 -3.77 -11.83
N LEU A 16 -5.91 -3.07 -10.69
CA LEU A 16 -6.22 -3.65 -9.38
C LEU A 16 -7.67 -4.15 -9.35
N TRP A 17 -8.65 -3.34 -9.76
CA TRP A 17 -10.04 -3.79 -9.76
C TRP A 17 -10.30 -4.96 -10.71
N ARG A 18 -9.61 -5.05 -11.86
CA ARG A 18 -9.73 -6.21 -12.76
C ARG A 18 -9.21 -7.50 -12.13
N SER A 19 -8.12 -7.46 -11.35
CA SER A 19 -7.63 -8.67 -10.67
C SER A 19 -8.54 -9.11 -9.52
N LEU A 20 -9.26 -8.17 -8.90
CA LEU A 20 -10.20 -8.42 -7.80
C LEU A 20 -11.59 -8.91 -8.26
N LYS A 21 -11.92 -8.84 -9.55
CA LYS A 21 -13.23 -9.32 -10.06
C LYS A 21 -13.36 -10.86 -10.11
N SER A 22 -12.33 -11.60 -9.72
CA SER A 22 -12.32 -13.07 -9.73
C SER A 22 -12.90 -13.71 -8.46
N TYR A 23 -13.24 -12.93 -7.43
CA TYR A 23 -13.85 -13.45 -6.21
C TYR A 23 -15.36 -13.69 -6.40
N GLU A 24 -15.84 -14.82 -5.86
CA GLU A 24 -17.25 -15.22 -5.96
C GLU A 24 -18.15 -14.38 -5.05
N THR A 25 -17.60 -13.82 -3.96
CA THR A 25 -18.35 -13.03 -2.98
C THR A 25 -17.61 -11.76 -2.58
N MET A 26 -18.37 -10.75 -2.14
CA MET A 26 -17.81 -9.50 -1.60
C MET A 26 -16.94 -9.74 -0.36
N ALA A 27 -17.28 -10.74 0.47
CA ALA A 27 -16.51 -11.09 1.65
C ALA A 27 -15.12 -11.63 1.28
N GLN A 28 -15.04 -12.56 0.32
CA GLN A 28 -13.77 -13.08 -0.20
C GLN A 28 -12.94 -11.98 -0.86
N MET A 29 -13.59 -11.06 -1.58
CA MET A 29 -12.91 -9.89 -2.16
C MET A 29 -12.29 -9.02 -1.07
N ALA A 30 -13.06 -8.65 -0.05
CA ALA A 30 -12.57 -7.81 1.05
C ALA A 30 -11.38 -8.47 1.77
N GLU A 31 -11.47 -9.77 2.05
CA GLU A 31 -10.39 -10.53 2.67
C GLU A 31 -9.14 -10.61 1.76
N GLY A 32 -9.33 -10.85 0.46
CA GLY A 32 -8.26 -10.87 -0.53
C GLY A 32 -7.55 -9.53 -0.67
N VAL A 33 -8.30 -8.44 -0.68
CA VAL A 33 -7.78 -7.06 -0.70
C VAL A 33 -6.96 -6.78 0.56
N ALA A 34 -7.50 -7.11 1.74
CA ALA A 34 -6.80 -6.90 3.00
C ALA A 34 -5.48 -7.68 3.06
N ARG A 35 -5.49 -8.96 2.67
CA ARG A 35 -4.28 -9.78 2.58
C ARG A 35 -3.26 -9.21 1.60
N TYR A 36 -3.70 -8.76 0.43
CA TYR A 36 -2.82 -8.17 -0.57
C TYR A 36 -2.12 -6.91 -0.05
N PHE A 37 -2.85 -5.99 0.57
CA PHE A 37 -2.26 -4.76 1.09
C PHE A 37 -1.36 -5.01 2.29
N HIS A 38 -1.68 -5.97 3.17
CA HIS A 38 -0.76 -6.39 4.23
C HIS A 38 0.57 -6.87 3.65
N PHE A 39 0.53 -7.81 2.70
CA PHE A 39 1.73 -8.30 2.03
C PHE A 39 2.50 -7.16 1.33
N TYR A 40 1.81 -6.29 0.59
CA TYR A 40 2.45 -5.20 -0.14
C TYR A 40 3.14 -4.20 0.80
N ASN A 41 2.50 -3.83 1.91
CA ASN A 41 3.00 -2.79 2.80
C ASN A 41 4.04 -3.32 3.82
N ALA A 42 3.83 -4.51 4.36
CA ALA A 42 4.59 -5.02 5.50
C ALA A 42 5.66 -6.06 5.11
N GLU A 43 5.48 -6.80 4.01
CA GLU A 43 6.31 -7.98 3.69
C GLU A 43 7.11 -7.81 2.38
N ARG A 44 6.57 -7.11 1.39
CA ARG A 44 7.19 -6.98 0.07
C ARG A 44 8.29 -5.92 0.07
N PHE A 45 9.52 -6.35 -0.20
CA PHE A 45 10.62 -5.44 -0.46
C PHE A 45 10.50 -4.78 -1.83
N HIS A 46 10.79 -3.47 -1.87
CA HIS A 46 10.75 -2.68 -3.09
C HIS A 46 12.13 -2.13 -3.42
N GLN A 47 12.66 -2.47 -4.60
CA GLN A 47 13.97 -1.99 -5.05
C GLN A 47 14.05 -0.46 -5.13
N SER A 48 12.95 0.20 -5.49
CA SER A 48 12.85 1.67 -5.50
C SER A 48 12.87 2.30 -4.10
N LEU A 49 12.67 1.50 -3.05
CA LEU A 49 12.74 1.89 -1.64
C LEU A 49 14.00 1.29 -0.98
N GLU A 50 15.09 1.11 -1.73
CA GLU A 50 16.34 0.53 -1.22
C GLU A 50 16.14 -0.85 -0.55
N TYR A 51 15.22 -1.66 -1.07
CA TYR A 51 14.81 -2.93 -0.48
C TYR A 51 14.23 -2.82 0.94
N GLN A 52 13.56 -1.70 1.23
CA GLN A 52 12.66 -1.57 2.37
C GLN A 52 11.21 -1.87 1.95
N THR A 53 10.37 -2.12 2.95
CA THR A 53 8.91 -2.19 2.78
C THR A 53 8.29 -0.80 2.87
N PRO A 54 7.10 -0.57 2.28
CA PRO A 54 6.39 0.69 2.41
C PRO A 54 6.17 1.14 3.86
N ASP A 55 5.87 0.20 4.77
CA ASP A 55 5.70 0.52 6.20
C ASP A 55 7.00 1.02 6.83
N GLN A 56 8.12 0.35 6.56
CA GLN A 56 9.45 0.80 7.03
C GLN A 56 9.80 2.19 6.51
N MET A 57 9.52 2.44 5.23
CA MET A 57 9.75 3.76 4.63
C MET A 57 8.85 4.81 5.29
N TYR A 58 7.57 4.49 5.51
CA TYR A 58 6.64 5.40 6.16
C TYR A 58 7.06 5.76 7.59
N GLU A 59 7.45 4.75 8.39
CA GLU A 59 7.98 4.95 9.75
C GLU A 59 9.20 5.88 9.77
N SER A 60 10.05 5.84 8.74
CA SER A 60 11.20 6.75 8.64
C SER A 60 10.81 8.23 8.47
N PHE A 61 9.62 8.51 7.92
CA PHE A 61 9.08 9.86 7.77
C PHE A 61 8.31 10.34 8.99
N VAL A 62 7.85 9.43 9.86
CA VAL A 62 7.14 9.80 11.08
C VAL A 62 8.18 10.34 12.07
N PRO A 63 8.09 11.61 12.51
CA PRO A 63 8.96 12.12 13.54
C PRO A 63 8.80 11.25 14.78
N GLN A 64 9.90 10.63 15.23
CA GLN A 64 10.00 9.93 16.51
C GLN A 64 9.61 10.92 17.60
N THR A 65 8.33 10.96 17.95
CA THR A 65 7.86 11.73 19.10
C THR A 65 8.37 10.97 20.31
N ARG A 66 9.61 11.29 20.74
CA ARG A 66 10.13 10.84 22.03
C ARG A 66 9.18 11.42 23.07
N LEU A 67 8.26 10.59 23.58
CA LEU A 67 7.68 10.86 24.88
C LEU A 67 8.86 10.93 25.85
N PRO A 68 9.04 12.04 26.59
CA PRO A 68 10.11 12.12 27.56
C PRO A 68 9.92 11.01 28.57
N SER A 69 10.97 10.22 28.79
CA SER A 69 11.05 9.30 29.92
C SER A 69 10.89 10.15 31.17
N VAL A 70 9.73 10.06 31.81
CA VAL A 70 9.54 10.56 33.17
C VAL A 70 10.38 9.68 34.09
N ALA A 71 11.50 10.26 34.55
CA ALA A 71 12.28 9.76 35.66
C ALA A 71 11.60 10.10 37.00
#